data_AF-A0A932N6L0-F1
#
_entry.id   AF-A0A932N6L0-F1
#
_cell.length_a   1.000
_cell.length_b   1.000
_cell.length_c   1.000
_cell.angle_alpha   90.00
_cell.angle_beta   90.00
_cell.angle_gamma   90.00
#
_symmetry.space_group_name_H-M   'P 1'
#
loop_
_entity.id
_entity.type
_entity.pdbx_description
1 polymer ?
#
loop_
_entity_poly.entity_id
_entity_poly.type
_entity_poly.pdbx_seq_one_letter_code
_entity_poly.pdbx_strand_id
1 'polypeptide(L)'
;MTTTPIDSSTALIQQIEQLADKGLFLQAQALMPQLAQVPSIEARLVEERLLHHLGAMRRSQALILRLWRQQPQHAAVRNSYVQYLLRRQGPFAAWSLLQKFPFAFDAPPEVLGEWYGNWAETYGMLRDFASAEKYYQQARQYAPNSVWLTTQWAYVCEKRDQYAQGVELMREVLVQRPHYRPAIQFLAHLLTLVGADDEALDLLQQRFDQSESAALGGQLFELQFERGLYREASATLDVCERYAPLQEKNSQIWLASRRTDLALRLGNLAAAKDFARQVGSPFFDRIAERLQQDGALGKRVLLPVGFVRQNYQTCVPATLAALSLYWQRAADHLEIADEISYDGTSNYN
;
A
#
# COMPACT_ATOMS: atom_id res chain seq x y z
N MET A 1 -27.30 -4.03 30.99
CA MET A 1 -26.51 -3.41 29.92
C MET A 1 -27.47 -2.65 29.02
N THR A 2 -27.69 -1.39 29.33
CA THR A 2 -28.53 -0.49 28.53
C THR A 2 -27.66 0.03 27.37
N THR A 3 -27.87 -0.50 26.17
CA THR A 3 -27.33 0.07 24.95
C THR A 3 -27.94 1.45 24.77
N THR A 4 -27.15 2.49 25.09
CA THR A 4 -27.47 3.87 24.73
C THR A 4 -27.72 3.92 23.23
N PRO A 5 -28.84 4.50 22.74
CA PRO A 5 -29.08 4.59 21.31
C PRO A 5 -27.93 5.35 20.65
N ILE A 6 -27.27 4.71 19.69
CA ILE A 6 -26.20 5.31 18.90
C ILE A 6 -26.83 6.47 18.12
N ASP A 7 -26.27 7.67 18.25
CA ASP A 7 -26.69 8.83 17.47
C ASP A 7 -26.60 8.49 15.98
N SER A 8 -27.59 8.94 15.19
CA SER A 8 -27.68 8.68 13.76
C SER A 8 -26.41 9.10 12.99
N SER A 9 -25.74 10.16 13.45
CA SER A 9 -24.45 10.61 12.92
C SER A 9 -23.32 9.59 13.16
N THR A 10 -23.24 9.02 14.36
CA THR A 10 -22.26 8.00 14.73
C THR A 10 -22.49 6.70 13.96
N ALA A 11 -23.76 6.29 13.79
CA ALA A 11 -24.11 5.10 13.03
C ALA A 11 -23.70 5.23 11.55
N LEU A 12 -23.88 6.41 10.94
CA LEU A 12 -23.47 6.69 9.56
C LEU A 12 -21.94 6.57 9.39
N ILE A 13 -21.16 7.16 10.29
CA ILE A 13 -19.69 7.09 10.26
C ILE A 13 -19.23 5.62 10.34
N GLN A 14 -19.77 4.87 11.29
CA GLN A 14 -19.44 3.44 11.46
C GLN A 14 -19.81 2.60 10.23
N GLN A 15 -20.96 2.88 9.60
CA GLN A 15 -21.37 2.20 8.37
C GLN A 15 -20.35 2.46 7.24
N ILE A 16 -19.92 3.70 7.07
CA ILE A 16 -18.93 4.06 6.04
C ILE A 16 -17.57 3.42 6.33
N GLU A 17 -17.13 3.39 7.58
CA GLU A 17 -15.89 2.73 7.97
C GLU A 17 -15.94 1.23 7.68
N GLN A 18 -17.05 0.56 7.97
CA GLN A 18 -17.24 -0.87 7.67
C GLN A 18 -17.19 -1.15 6.16
N LEU A 19 -17.78 -0.28 5.33
CA LEU A 19 -17.67 -0.37 3.87
C LEU A 19 -16.22 -0.17 3.41
N ALA A 20 -15.54 0.85 3.94
CA ALA A 20 -14.14 1.16 3.62
C ALA A 20 -13.16 0.07 4.09
N ASP A 21 -13.47 -0.63 5.19
CA ASP A 21 -12.72 -1.79 5.69
C ASP A 21 -12.87 -2.98 4.74
N LYS A 22 -14.05 -3.15 4.14
CA LYS A 22 -14.33 -4.18 3.12
C LYS A 22 -13.81 -3.82 1.72
N GLY A 23 -13.35 -2.58 1.53
CA GLY A 23 -12.94 -2.07 0.23
C GLY A 23 -14.10 -1.71 -0.70
N LEU A 24 -15.32 -1.50 -0.18
CA LEU A 24 -16.53 -1.13 -0.91
C LEU A 24 -16.66 0.40 -1.01
N PHE A 25 -15.70 1.02 -1.71
CA PHE A 25 -15.55 2.48 -1.72
C PHE A 25 -16.60 3.23 -2.53
N LEU A 26 -17.21 2.64 -3.56
CA LEU A 26 -18.29 3.27 -4.32
C LEU A 26 -19.59 3.27 -3.53
N GLN A 27 -19.87 2.19 -2.79
CA GLN A 27 -20.98 2.16 -1.83
C GLN A 27 -20.78 3.21 -0.73
N ALA A 28 -19.55 3.32 -0.19
CA ALA A 28 -19.22 4.37 0.76
C ALA A 28 -19.32 5.77 0.14
N GLN A 29 -18.96 5.93 -1.14
CA GLN A 29 -19.08 7.20 -1.87
C GLN A 29 -20.54 7.69 -1.93
N ALA A 30 -21.50 6.78 -2.12
CA ALA A 30 -22.92 7.12 -2.16
C ALA A 30 -23.42 7.77 -0.86
N LEU A 31 -22.73 7.55 0.26
CA LEU A 31 -23.05 8.12 1.58
C LEU A 31 -22.34 9.45 1.85
N MET A 32 -21.38 9.86 1.01
CA MET A 32 -20.62 11.11 1.21
C MET A 32 -21.49 12.38 1.31
N PRO A 33 -22.60 12.55 0.55
CA PRO A 33 -23.46 13.72 0.71
C PRO A 33 -24.09 13.82 2.10
N GLN A 34 -24.42 12.69 2.73
CA GLN A 34 -24.93 12.65 4.11
C GLN A 34 -23.81 12.91 5.10
N LEU A 35 -22.63 12.30 4.89
CA LEU A 35 -21.44 12.51 5.72
C LEU A 35 -21.02 13.99 5.76
N ALA A 36 -21.15 14.70 4.63
CA ALA A 36 -20.82 16.12 4.53
C ALA A 36 -21.67 17.02 5.44
N GLN A 37 -22.85 16.55 5.88
CA GLN A 37 -23.74 17.26 6.79
C GLN A 37 -23.42 16.99 8.26
N VAL A 38 -22.49 16.08 8.57
CA VAL A 38 -22.08 15.75 9.93
C VAL A 38 -20.87 16.61 10.32
N PRO A 39 -21.02 17.64 11.19
CA PRO A 39 -19.92 18.55 11.53
C PRO A 39 -19.02 17.98 12.63
N SER A 40 -18.46 16.79 12.43
CA SER A 40 -17.54 16.14 13.38
C SER A 40 -16.16 15.88 12.76
N ILE A 41 -15.13 15.75 13.61
CA ILE A 41 -13.76 15.46 13.16
C ILE A 41 -13.67 14.05 12.59
N GLU A 42 -14.38 13.11 13.20
CA GLU A 42 -14.50 11.71 12.80
C GLU A 42 -15.05 11.60 11.38
N ALA A 43 -16.12 12.36 11.06
CA ALA A 43 -16.67 12.39 9.70
C ALA A 43 -15.64 12.89 8.67
N ARG A 44 -14.82 13.87 9.03
CA ARG A 44 -13.77 14.42 8.15
C ARG A 44 -12.59 13.46 7.97
N LEU A 45 -12.25 12.68 8.99
CA LEU A 45 -11.22 11.64 8.89
C LEU A 45 -11.68 10.48 8.00
N VAL A 46 -12.93 10.08 8.11
CA VAL A 46 -13.51 9.07 7.21
C VAL A 46 -13.63 9.61 5.78
N GLU A 47 -14.06 10.86 5.59
CA GLU A 47 -14.05 11.52 4.27
C GLU A 47 -12.65 11.50 3.65
N GLU A 48 -11.61 11.78 4.43
CA GLU A 48 -10.23 11.71 3.97
C GLU A 48 -9.87 10.33 3.44
N ARG A 49 -10.12 9.28 4.24
CA ARG A 49 -9.89 7.91 3.83
C ARG A 49 -10.63 7.55 2.54
N LEU A 50 -11.86 8.01 2.35
CA LEU A 50 -12.61 7.79 1.11
C LEU A 50 -11.97 8.51 -0.08
N LEU A 51 -11.59 9.80 0.09
CA LEU A 51 -10.92 10.56 -0.96
C LEU A 51 -9.63 9.87 -1.41
N HIS A 52 -8.84 9.34 -0.48
CA HIS A 52 -7.65 8.55 -0.79
C HIS A 52 -7.95 7.39 -1.76
N HIS A 53 -8.93 6.56 -1.40
CA HIS A 53 -9.25 5.34 -2.13
C HIS A 53 -10.06 5.56 -3.42
N LEU A 54 -10.81 6.66 -3.52
CA LEU A 54 -11.56 7.06 -4.72
C LEU A 54 -10.69 7.78 -5.76
N GLY A 55 -9.39 7.94 -5.52
CA GLY A 55 -8.43 8.52 -6.47
C GLY A 55 -8.10 10.00 -6.27
N ALA A 56 -8.64 10.64 -5.22
CA ALA A 56 -8.43 12.04 -4.88
C ALA A 56 -7.34 12.25 -3.81
N MET A 57 -6.16 11.69 -4.06
CA MET A 57 -5.06 11.63 -3.09
C MET A 57 -4.57 13.01 -2.62
N ARG A 58 -4.50 14.02 -3.48
CA ARG A 58 -4.10 15.38 -3.07
C ARG A 58 -5.17 16.04 -2.21
N ARG A 59 -6.46 15.84 -2.53
CA ARG A 59 -7.57 16.33 -1.70
C ARG A 59 -7.56 15.68 -0.32
N SER A 60 -7.33 14.36 -0.27
CA SER A 60 -7.13 13.59 0.96
C SER A 60 -6.04 14.21 1.85
N GLN A 61 -4.85 14.38 1.28
CA GLN A 61 -3.70 14.97 1.99
C GLN A 61 -3.96 16.42 2.43
N ALA A 62 -4.60 17.23 1.59
CA ALA A 62 -4.95 18.59 1.93
C ALA A 62 -5.93 18.65 3.12
N LEU A 63 -6.85 17.67 3.22
CA LEU A 63 -7.78 17.57 4.33
C LEU A 63 -7.05 17.22 5.64
N ILE A 64 -6.17 16.22 5.66
CA ILE A 64 -5.34 15.93 6.86
C ILE A 64 -4.52 17.15 7.29
N LEU A 65 -3.86 17.83 6.35
CA LEU A 65 -3.07 19.02 6.65
C LEU A 65 -3.91 20.16 7.23
N ARG A 66 -5.15 20.32 6.77
CA ARG A 66 -6.09 21.31 7.30
C ARG A 66 -6.55 20.93 8.70
N LEU A 67 -6.96 19.67 8.90
CA LEU A 67 -7.38 19.16 10.21
C LEU A 67 -6.27 19.32 11.24
N TRP A 68 -5.02 18.97 10.89
CA TRP A 68 -3.86 19.15 11.76
C TRP A 68 -3.66 20.61 12.19
N ARG A 69 -3.75 21.56 11.25
CA ARG A 69 -3.57 23.00 11.56
C ARG A 69 -4.70 23.55 12.44
N GLN A 70 -5.91 23.03 12.28
CA GLN A 70 -7.10 23.50 13.00
C GLN A 70 -7.22 22.85 14.38
N GLN A 71 -6.92 21.56 14.49
CA GLN A 71 -7.15 20.74 15.69
C GLN A 71 -5.92 19.87 16.03
N PRO A 72 -4.73 20.47 16.25
CA PRO A 72 -3.51 19.70 16.53
C PRO A 72 -3.54 18.95 17.87
N GLN A 73 -4.51 19.25 18.74
CA GLN A 73 -4.69 18.58 20.03
C GLN A 73 -5.64 17.38 19.97
N HIS A 74 -6.41 17.23 18.89
CA HIS A 74 -7.34 16.12 18.75
C HIS A 74 -6.59 14.82 18.48
N ALA A 75 -6.81 13.80 19.32
CA ALA A 75 -6.02 12.55 19.31
C ALA A 75 -6.14 11.80 17.97
N ALA A 76 -7.34 11.65 17.41
CA ALA A 76 -7.53 10.99 16.12
C ALA A 76 -6.88 11.75 14.93
N VAL A 77 -6.82 13.08 15.02
CA VAL A 77 -6.14 13.92 14.00
C VAL A 77 -4.64 13.74 14.10
N ARG A 78 -4.10 13.66 15.33
CA ARG A 78 -2.69 13.34 15.56
C ARG A 78 -2.30 11.99 14.96
N ASN A 79 -3.07 10.93 15.22
CA ASN A 79 -2.82 9.60 14.63
C ASN A 79 -2.76 9.66 13.10
N SER A 80 -3.79 10.26 12.50
CA SER A 80 -3.88 10.43 11.04
C SER A 80 -2.72 11.27 10.48
N TYR A 81 -2.28 12.29 11.22
CA TYR A 81 -1.16 13.14 10.80
C TYR A 81 0.19 12.44 10.92
N VAL A 82 0.41 11.62 11.95
CA VAL A 82 1.62 10.77 12.05
C VAL A 82 1.69 9.82 10.87
N GLN A 83 0.58 9.16 10.53
CA GLN A 83 0.47 8.29 9.36
C GLN A 83 0.71 9.04 8.03
N TYR A 84 0.28 10.31 7.94
CA TYR A 84 0.64 11.17 6.81
C TYR A 84 2.16 11.43 6.76
N LEU A 85 2.80 11.77 7.88
CA LEU A 85 4.24 12.03 7.94
C LEU A 85 5.05 10.78 7.58
N LEU A 86 4.69 9.61 8.12
CA LEU A 86 5.34 8.33 7.80
C LEU A 86 5.37 8.11 6.29
N ARG A 87 4.22 8.25 5.62
CA ARG A 87 4.07 8.01 4.19
C ARG A 87 4.71 9.08 3.29
N ARG A 88 4.80 10.34 3.75
CA ARG A 88 5.18 11.48 2.89
C ARG A 88 6.53 12.09 3.20
N GLN A 89 6.98 12.00 4.44
CA GLN A 89 8.21 12.62 4.94
C GLN A 89 9.16 11.59 5.59
N GLY A 90 8.67 10.38 5.83
CA GLY A 90 9.46 9.28 6.36
C GLY A 90 9.46 9.20 7.89
N PRO A 91 10.12 8.17 8.44
CA PRO A 91 10.01 7.79 9.85
C PRO A 91 10.65 8.79 10.80
N PHE A 92 11.68 9.53 10.38
CA PHE A 92 12.28 10.57 11.22
C PHE A 92 11.31 11.73 11.51
N ALA A 93 10.56 12.19 10.50
CA ALA A 93 9.57 13.25 10.67
C ALA A 93 8.44 12.81 11.61
N ALA A 94 7.95 11.57 11.43
CA ALA A 94 6.97 10.96 12.30
C ALA A 94 7.46 10.82 13.74
N TRP A 95 8.68 10.29 13.94
CA TRP A 95 9.32 10.18 15.25
C TRP A 95 9.47 11.54 15.93
N SER A 96 9.93 12.56 15.19
CA SER A 96 10.07 13.92 15.73
C SER A 96 8.73 14.49 16.21
N LEU A 97 7.64 14.23 15.48
CA LEU A 97 6.30 14.63 15.90
C LEU A 97 5.85 13.88 17.16
N LEU A 98 6.00 12.55 17.16
CA LEU A 98 5.63 11.68 18.27
C LEU A 98 6.36 12.07 19.58
N GLN A 99 7.64 12.44 19.48
CA GLN A 99 8.43 12.95 20.62
C GLN A 99 7.92 14.30 21.14
N LYS A 100 7.49 15.21 20.26
CA LYS A 100 7.03 16.56 20.62
C LYS A 100 5.67 16.58 21.31
N PHE A 101 4.80 15.64 20.95
CA PHE A 101 3.45 15.58 21.48
C PHE A 101 3.33 14.40 22.44
N PRO A 102 3.53 14.62 23.76
CA PRO A 102 3.33 13.56 24.72
C PRO A 102 1.86 13.12 24.72
N PHE A 103 1.67 11.91 25.25
CA PHE A 103 0.41 11.17 25.34
C PHE A 103 -0.79 12.02 25.77
N ALA A 104 -1.94 11.82 25.10
CA ALA A 104 -3.22 12.44 25.48
C ALA A 104 -4.05 11.43 26.30
N PHE A 105 -4.06 11.57 27.62
CA PHE A 105 -4.65 10.57 28.54
C PHE A 105 -6.16 10.37 28.41
N ASP A 106 -6.90 11.35 27.85
CA ASP A 106 -8.37 11.32 27.80
C ASP A 106 -8.95 10.78 26.49
N ALA A 107 -8.14 10.15 25.62
CA ALA A 107 -8.62 9.59 24.37
C ALA A 107 -9.23 8.17 24.56
N PRO A 108 -10.18 7.76 23.69
CA PRO A 108 -10.71 6.40 23.70
C PRO A 108 -9.62 5.33 23.57
N PRO A 109 -9.76 4.14 24.19
CA PRO A 109 -8.75 3.09 24.16
C PRO A 109 -8.28 2.72 22.75
N GLU A 110 -9.16 2.70 21.77
CA GLU A 110 -8.81 2.40 20.38
C GLU A 110 -7.85 3.44 19.79
N VAL A 111 -8.10 4.73 20.04
CA VAL A 111 -7.26 5.85 19.60
C VAL A 111 -5.90 5.82 20.31
N LEU A 112 -5.87 5.41 21.58
CA LEU A 112 -4.65 5.21 22.36
C LEU A 112 -3.83 4.03 21.83
N GLY A 113 -4.49 2.92 21.52
CA GLY A 113 -3.89 1.76 20.87
C GLY A 113 -3.19 2.18 19.58
N GLU A 114 -3.88 2.90 18.70
CA GLU A 114 -3.30 3.43 17.46
C GLU A 114 -2.13 4.39 17.69
N TRP A 115 -2.18 5.25 18.71
CA TRP A 115 -1.07 6.14 19.03
C TRP A 115 0.22 5.35 19.32
N TYR A 116 0.13 4.30 20.14
CA TYR A 116 1.24 3.41 20.40
C TYR A 116 1.59 2.52 19.20
N GLY A 117 0.61 2.14 18.39
CA GLY A 117 0.83 1.48 17.09
C GLY A 117 1.68 2.34 16.15
N ASN A 118 1.43 3.65 16.10
CA ASN A 118 2.22 4.60 15.33
C ASN A 118 3.66 4.69 15.83
N TRP A 119 3.89 4.64 17.14
CA TRP A 119 5.24 4.51 17.71
C TRP A 119 5.92 3.22 17.27
N ALA A 120 5.21 2.09 17.37
CA ALA A 120 5.74 0.79 17.00
C ALA A 120 6.16 0.76 15.51
N GLU A 121 5.27 1.21 14.62
CA GLU A 121 5.54 1.30 13.18
C GLU A 121 6.70 2.24 12.88
N THR A 122 6.73 3.43 13.50
CA THR A 122 7.81 4.41 13.32
C THR A 122 9.17 3.81 13.70
N TYR A 123 9.25 3.17 14.87
CA TYR A 123 10.49 2.51 15.30
C TYR A 123 10.85 1.30 14.43
N GLY A 124 9.87 0.54 13.96
CA GLY A 124 10.08 -0.55 13.00
C GLY A 124 10.68 -0.06 11.68
N MET A 125 10.21 1.08 11.16
CA MET A 125 10.79 1.74 9.98
C MET A 125 12.20 2.29 10.24
N LEU A 126 12.49 2.72 11.48
CA LEU A 126 13.86 3.09 11.92
C LEU A 126 14.73 1.86 12.27
N ARG A 127 14.18 0.64 12.17
CA ARG A 127 14.80 -0.63 12.54
C ARG A 127 15.21 -0.75 14.02
N ASP A 128 14.69 0.09 14.91
CA ASP A 128 14.79 -0.12 16.35
C ASP A 128 13.66 -1.05 16.79
N PHE A 129 13.90 -2.34 16.58
CA PHE A 129 12.88 -3.37 16.80
C PHE A 129 12.57 -3.61 18.28
N ALA A 130 13.51 -3.31 19.17
CA ALA A 130 13.27 -3.40 20.61
C ALA A 130 12.26 -2.34 21.06
N SER A 131 12.42 -1.09 20.62
CA SER A 131 11.43 -0.04 20.86
C SER A 131 10.11 -0.34 20.15
N ALA A 132 10.17 -0.82 18.90
CA ALA A 132 8.97 -1.19 18.15
C ALA A 132 8.11 -2.21 18.90
N GLU A 133 8.74 -3.27 19.41
CA GLU A 133 8.07 -4.34 20.16
C GLU A 133 7.48 -3.84 21.48
N LYS A 134 8.25 -3.03 22.23
CA LYS A 134 7.76 -2.39 23.46
C LYS A 134 6.48 -1.59 23.21
N TYR A 135 6.48 -0.72 22.18
CA TYR A 135 5.32 0.11 21.89
C TYR A 135 4.15 -0.69 21.31
N TYR A 136 4.42 -1.75 20.55
CA TYR A 136 3.37 -2.65 20.09
C TYR A 136 2.68 -3.38 21.26
N GLN A 137 3.45 -3.85 22.24
CA GLN A 137 2.88 -4.44 23.46
C GLN A 137 2.02 -3.44 24.23
N GLN A 138 2.46 -2.17 24.34
CA GLN A 138 1.64 -1.11 24.93
C GLN A 138 0.35 -0.86 24.12
N ALA A 139 0.43 -0.80 22.79
CA ALA A 139 -0.74 -0.63 21.93
C ALA A 139 -1.79 -1.73 22.17
N ARG A 140 -1.34 -2.98 22.32
CA ARG A 140 -2.22 -4.13 22.60
C ARG A 140 -2.86 -4.11 23.99
N GLN A 141 -2.29 -3.40 24.97
CA GLN A 141 -2.95 -3.22 26.27
C GLN A 141 -4.22 -2.38 26.15
N TYR A 142 -4.25 -1.43 25.22
CA TYR A 142 -5.42 -0.57 24.99
C TYR A 142 -6.41 -1.17 24.00
N ALA A 143 -5.93 -1.83 22.94
CA ALA A 143 -6.78 -2.40 21.90
C ALA A 143 -6.35 -3.84 21.53
N PRO A 144 -6.55 -4.83 22.42
CA PRO A 144 -6.00 -6.19 22.28
C PRO A 144 -6.51 -6.96 21.07
N ASN A 145 -7.72 -6.63 20.59
CA ASN A 145 -8.40 -7.28 19.46
C ASN A 145 -8.37 -6.41 18.18
N SER A 146 -7.54 -5.37 18.14
CA SER A 146 -7.46 -4.50 16.96
C SER A 146 -6.71 -5.19 15.83
N VAL A 147 -7.45 -5.59 14.80
CA VAL A 147 -6.86 -6.10 13.55
C VAL A 147 -5.95 -5.08 12.87
N TRP A 148 -6.22 -3.79 13.06
CA TRP A 148 -5.38 -2.73 12.51
C TRP A 148 -3.99 -2.72 13.16
N LEU A 149 -3.92 -2.88 14.49
CA LEU A 149 -2.63 -3.00 15.18
C LEU A 149 -1.87 -4.26 14.73
N THR A 150 -2.57 -5.36 14.50
CA THR A 150 -1.95 -6.57 13.93
C THR A 150 -1.40 -6.33 12.52
N THR A 151 -2.13 -5.58 11.68
CA THR A 151 -1.65 -5.16 10.36
C THR A 151 -0.41 -4.28 10.47
N GLN A 152 -0.39 -3.29 11.36
CA GLN A 152 0.80 -2.47 11.62
C GLN A 152 2.00 -3.30 12.09
N TRP A 153 1.77 -4.31 12.94
CA TRP A 153 2.85 -5.19 13.39
C TRP A 153 3.40 -6.08 12.28
N ALA A 154 2.55 -6.57 11.38
CA ALA A 154 3.02 -7.31 10.22
C ALA A 154 3.91 -6.45 9.31
N TYR A 155 3.66 -5.14 9.18
CA TYR A 155 4.59 -4.22 8.50
C TYR A 155 5.94 -4.15 9.23
N VAL A 156 5.95 -4.15 10.57
CA VAL A 156 7.19 -4.22 11.33
C VAL A 156 7.91 -5.56 11.10
N CYS A 157 7.19 -6.69 11.06
CA CYS A 157 7.75 -8.00 10.71
C CYS A 157 8.40 -7.99 9.32
N GLU A 158 7.77 -7.37 8.32
CA GLU A 158 8.39 -7.16 7.00
C GLU A 158 9.70 -6.38 7.12
N LYS A 159 9.72 -5.27 7.87
CA LYS A 159 10.97 -4.52 8.09
C LYS A 159 12.01 -5.31 8.86
N ARG A 160 11.62 -6.27 9.69
CA ARG A 160 12.51 -7.21 10.39
C ARG A 160 13.00 -8.36 9.52
N ASP A 161 12.64 -8.40 8.25
CA ASP A 161 12.87 -9.55 7.36
C ASP A 161 12.18 -10.84 7.84
N GLN A 162 11.13 -10.72 8.67
CA GLN A 162 10.32 -11.81 9.24
C GLN A 162 9.02 -12.02 8.45
N TYR A 163 9.17 -12.27 7.15
CA TYR A 163 8.05 -12.33 6.19
C TYR A 163 7.04 -13.44 6.50
N ALA A 164 7.51 -14.64 6.86
CA ALA A 164 6.65 -15.77 7.20
C ALA A 164 5.73 -15.44 8.40
N GLN A 165 6.26 -14.73 9.41
CA GLN A 165 5.45 -14.26 10.53
C GLN A 165 4.39 -13.25 10.06
N GLY A 166 4.76 -12.32 9.18
CA GLY A 166 3.82 -11.37 8.57
C GLY A 166 2.68 -12.07 7.83
N VAL A 167 2.98 -13.13 7.06
CA VAL A 167 1.99 -13.94 6.33
C VAL A 167 1.00 -14.58 7.30
N GLU A 168 1.49 -15.24 8.34
CA GLU A 168 0.63 -15.89 9.34
C GLU A 168 -0.25 -14.87 10.08
N LEU A 169 0.29 -13.72 10.48
CA LEU A 169 -0.50 -12.65 11.10
C LEU A 169 -1.62 -12.15 10.18
N MET A 170 -1.35 -11.98 8.88
CA MET A 170 -2.39 -11.53 7.94
C MET A 170 -3.42 -12.61 7.65
N ARG A 171 -3.03 -13.89 7.61
CA ARG A 171 -3.97 -15.02 7.56
C ARG A 171 -4.89 -15.03 8.77
N GLU A 172 -4.35 -14.86 9.99
CA GLU A 172 -5.15 -14.76 11.22
C GLU A 172 -6.14 -13.59 11.19
N VAL A 173 -5.71 -12.42 10.69
CA VAL A 173 -6.60 -11.27 10.52
C VAL A 173 -7.74 -11.61 9.54
N LEU A 174 -7.45 -12.32 8.45
CA LEU A 174 -8.47 -12.70 7.47
C LEU A 174 -9.39 -13.84 7.94
N VAL A 175 -8.96 -14.68 8.88
CA VAL A 175 -9.89 -15.60 9.58
C VAL A 175 -10.93 -14.80 10.37
N GLN A 176 -10.51 -13.75 11.06
CA GLN A 176 -11.40 -12.91 11.87
C GLN A 176 -12.25 -11.96 11.03
N ARG A 177 -11.67 -11.38 9.98
CA ARG A 177 -12.31 -10.44 9.07
C ARG A 177 -11.99 -10.78 7.60
N PRO A 178 -12.73 -11.73 6.98
CA PRO A 178 -12.42 -12.26 5.65
C PRO A 178 -12.33 -11.25 4.52
N HIS A 179 -13.00 -10.10 4.67
CA HIS A 179 -13.03 -9.04 3.66
C HIS A 179 -12.18 -7.82 4.04
N TYR A 180 -11.34 -7.91 5.08
CA TYR A 180 -10.56 -6.76 5.53
C TYR A 180 -9.48 -6.38 4.52
N ARG A 181 -9.78 -5.37 3.71
CA ARG A 181 -8.98 -4.93 2.55
C ARG A 181 -7.52 -4.61 2.89
N PRO A 182 -7.17 -3.95 4.02
CA PRO A 182 -5.77 -3.77 4.39
C PRO A 182 -4.99 -5.09 4.49
N ALA A 183 -5.56 -6.09 5.15
CA ALA A 183 -4.90 -7.39 5.31
C ALA A 183 -4.85 -8.19 4.01
N ILE A 184 -5.88 -8.12 3.16
CA ILE A 184 -5.85 -8.73 1.82
C ILE A 184 -4.68 -8.17 1.01
N GLN A 185 -4.60 -6.85 0.93
CA GLN A 185 -3.58 -6.15 0.14
C GLN A 185 -2.17 -6.49 0.65
N PHE A 186 -2.00 -6.49 1.98
CA PHE A 186 -0.69 -6.72 2.58
C PHE A 186 -0.29 -8.21 2.57
N LEU A 187 -1.24 -9.14 2.73
CA LEU A 187 -0.98 -10.57 2.56
C LEU A 187 -0.50 -10.85 1.14
N ALA A 188 -1.18 -10.32 0.12
CA ALA A 188 -0.77 -10.50 -1.27
C ALA A 188 0.66 -9.96 -1.52
N HIS A 189 1.02 -8.83 -0.91
CA HIS A 189 2.39 -8.30 -0.96
C HIS A 189 3.41 -9.22 -0.29
N LEU A 190 3.08 -9.72 0.90
CA LEU A 190 3.98 -10.63 1.62
C LEU A 190 4.13 -11.98 0.90
N LEU A 191 3.09 -12.48 0.25
CA LEU A 191 3.11 -13.70 -0.54
C LEU A 191 4.09 -13.59 -1.72
N THR A 192 4.11 -12.47 -2.44
CA THR A 192 5.11 -12.27 -3.51
C THR A 192 6.53 -12.18 -2.95
N LEU A 193 6.72 -11.56 -1.77
CA LEU A 193 8.03 -11.52 -1.12
C LEU A 193 8.54 -12.89 -0.66
N VAL A 194 7.65 -13.86 -0.39
CA VAL A 194 8.05 -15.25 -0.07
C VAL A 194 8.02 -16.17 -1.29
N GLY A 195 7.82 -15.63 -2.49
CA GLY A 195 7.79 -16.39 -3.75
C GLY A 195 6.52 -17.21 -3.98
N ALA A 196 5.46 -16.95 -3.22
CA ALA A 196 4.16 -17.58 -3.36
C ALA A 196 3.25 -16.79 -4.35
N ASP A 197 3.77 -16.50 -5.54
CA ASP A 197 3.12 -15.62 -6.52
C ASP A 197 1.77 -16.16 -7.01
N ASP A 198 1.65 -17.48 -7.19
CA ASP A 198 0.38 -18.08 -7.61
C ASP A 198 -0.69 -17.94 -6.51
N GLU A 199 -0.33 -18.10 -5.24
CA GLU A 199 -1.24 -17.85 -4.12
C GLU A 199 -1.64 -16.36 -4.03
N ALA A 200 -0.68 -15.45 -4.26
CA ALA A 200 -0.95 -14.02 -4.29
C ALA A 200 -1.92 -13.65 -5.43
N LEU A 201 -1.73 -14.23 -6.61
CA LEU A 201 -2.59 -14.01 -7.77
C LEU A 201 -4.00 -14.51 -7.53
N ASP A 202 -4.17 -15.74 -7.03
CA ASP A 202 -5.46 -16.32 -6.71
C ASP A 202 -6.21 -15.49 -5.66
N LEU A 203 -5.51 -15.10 -4.58
CA LEU A 203 -6.06 -14.24 -3.54
C LEU A 203 -6.53 -12.90 -4.12
N LEU A 204 -5.69 -12.21 -4.90
CA LEU A 204 -6.03 -10.92 -5.47
C LEU A 204 -7.18 -11.01 -6.48
N GLN A 205 -7.20 -12.03 -7.33
CA GLN A 205 -8.27 -12.25 -8.30
C GLN A 205 -9.61 -12.44 -7.57
N GLN A 206 -9.67 -13.37 -6.61
CA GLN A 206 -10.88 -13.64 -5.85
C GLN A 206 -11.37 -12.41 -5.07
N ARG A 207 -10.45 -11.70 -4.42
CA ARG A 207 -10.82 -10.58 -3.53
C ARG A 207 -11.12 -9.31 -4.29
N PHE A 208 -10.47 -9.06 -5.43
CA PHE A 208 -10.76 -7.92 -6.27
C PHE A 208 -12.19 -7.96 -6.79
N ASP A 209 -12.65 -9.13 -7.25
CA ASP A 209 -14.02 -9.36 -7.74
C ASP A 209 -15.11 -9.10 -6.67
N GLN A 210 -14.74 -9.15 -5.38
CA GLN A 210 -15.61 -8.91 -4.24
C GLN A 210 -15.44 -7.51 -3.62
N SER A 211 -14.66 -6.64 -4.26
CA SER A 211 -14.29 -5.33 -3.75
C SER A 211 -14.56 -4.22 -4.77
N GLU A 212 -14.44 -2.98 -4.33
CA GLU A 212 -14.46 -1.78 -5.17
C GLU A 212 -13.13 -1.02 -5.00
N SER A 213 -12.01 -1.75 -4.84
CA SER A 213 -10.72 -1.18 -4.51
C SER A 213 -9.77 -1.11 -5.71
N ALA A 214 -9.59 0.08 -6.27
CA ALA A 214 -8.59 0.32 -7.31
C ALA A 214 -7.15 -0.02 -6.87
N ALA A 215 -6.85 0.02 -5.57
CA ALA A 215 -5.54 -0.34 -5.03
C ALA A 215 -5.28 -1.85 -5.11
N LEU A 216 -6.27 -2.69 -4.77
CA LEU A 216 -6.18 -4.14 -4.97
C LEU A 216 -6.04 -4.48 -6.45
N GLY A 217 -6.85 -3.86 -7.29
CA GLY A 217 -6.76 -4.07 -8.74
C GLY A 217 -5.45 -3.59 -9.34
N GLY A 218 -4.84 -2.52 -8.82
CA GLY A 218 -3.50 -2.10 -9.20
C GLY A 218 -2.44 -3.17 -8.91
N GLN A 219 -2.50 -3.79 -7.72
CA GLN A 219 -1.59 -4.88 -7.36
C GLN A 219 -1.84 -6.15 -8.20
N LEU A 220 -3.12 -6.48 -8.44
CA LEU A 220 -3.50 -7.58 -9.33
C LEU A 220 -2.99 -7.36 -10.75
N PHE A 221 -3.12 -6.14 -11.27
CA PHE A 221 -2.62 -5.75 -12.58
C PHE A 221 -1.11 -5.99 -12.69
N GLU A 222 -0.31 -5.52 -11.72
CA GLU A 222 1.16 -5.68 -11.79
C GLU A 222 1.52 -7.17 -11.83
N LEU A 223 0.89 -8.00 -10.99
CA LEU A 223 1.15 -9.44 -10.95
C LEU A 223 0.71 -10.15 -12.25
N GLN A 224 -0.48 -9.83 -12.77
CA GLN A 224 -0.94 -10.35 -14.07
C GLN A 224 0.02 -9.94 -15.20
N PHE A 225 0.49 -8.69 -15.18
CA PHE A 225 1.43 -8.17 -16.18
C PHE A 225 2.78 -8.89 -16.14
N GLU A 226 3.35 -9.09 -14.95
CA GLU A 226 4.59 -9.83 -14.74
C GLU A 226 4.48 -11.29 -15.20
N ARG A 227 3.32 -11.92 -14.98
CA ARG A 227 3.01 -13.29 -15.42
C ARG A 227 2.68 -13.40 -16.91
N GLY A 228 2.62 -12.29 -17.63
CA GLY A 228 2.29 -12.27 -19.06
C GLY A 228 0.81 -12.42 -19.40
N LEU A 229 -0.06 -12.33 -18.40
CA LEU A 229 -1.52 -12.39 -18.52
C LEU A 229 -2.06 -11.02 -19.00
N TYR A 230 -1.63 -10.60 -20.19
CA TYR A 230 -1.82 -9.22 -20.65
C TYR A 230 -3.28 -8.86 -20.94
N ARG A 231 -4.13 -9.83 -21.29
CA ARG A 231 -5.55 -9.56 -21.56
C ARG A 231 -6.30 -9.35 -20.25
N GLU A 232 -6.03 -10.19 -19.27
CA GLU A 232 -6.53 -10.14 -17.92
C GLU A 232 -6.10 -8.83 -17.25
N ALA A 233 -4.81 -8.50 -17.34
CA ALA A 233 -4.25 -7.23 -16.86
C ALA A 233 -4.96 -6.01 -17.48
N SER A 234 -5.25 -6.05 -18.79
CA SER A 234 -6.01 -4.97 -19.43
C SER A 234 -7.43 -4.83 -18.86
N ALA A 235 -8.14 -5.94 -18.68
CA ALA A 235 -9.49 -5.93 -18.11
C ALA A 235 -9.48 -5.41 -16.66
N THR A 236 -8.48 -5.80 -15.86
CA THR A 236 -8.29 -5.32 -14.50
C THR A 236 -8.12 -3.80 -14.46
N LEU A 237 -7.30 -3.22 -15.33
CA LEU A 237 -7.13 -1.75 -15.38
C LEU A 237 -8.42 -1.00 -15.73
N ASP A 238 -9.23 -1.52 -16.65
CA ASP A 238 -10.50 -0.91 -17.01
C ASP A 238 -11.49 -0.91 -15.83
N VAL A 239 -11.42 -1.91 -14.96
CA VAL A 239 -12.17 -1.94 -13.70
C VAL A 239 -11.59 -0.94 -12.69
N CYS A 240 -10.26 -0.90 -12.51
CA CYS A 240 -9.58 0.03 -11.62
C CYS A 240 -9.93 1.49 -11.91
N GLU A 241 -10.00 1.87 -13.20
CA GLU A 241 -10.37 3.23 -13.60
C GLU A 241 -11.77 3.60 -13.10
N ARG A 242 -12.73 2.65 -13.14
CA ARG A 242 -14.10 2.86 -12.66
C ARG A 242 -14.18 2.94 -11.13
N TYR A 243 -13.30 2.22 -10.41
CA TYR A 243 -13.24 2.25 -8.94
C TYR A 243 -12.56 3.50 -8.36
N ALA A 244 -11.97 4.35 -9.19
CA ALA A 244 -11.41 5.63 -8.76
C ALA A 244 -12.08 6.81 -9.50
N PRO A 245 -13.36 7.13 -9.19
CA PRO A 245 -14.12 8.16 -9.91
C PRO A 245 -13.62 9.59 -9.66
N LEU A 246 -12.79 9.82 -8.63
CA LEU A 246 -12.23 11.12 -8.29
C LEU A 246 -10.75 11.24 -8.69
N GLN A 247 -10.33 10.45 -9.68
CA GLN A 247 -8.94 10.39 -10.17
C GLN A 247 -8.33 11.76 -10.46
N GLU A 248 -7.12 11.94 -9.95
CA GLU A 248 -6.28 13.09 -10.23
C GLU A 248 -5.26 12.80 -11.33
N LYS A 249 -4.62 13.86 -11.85
CA LYS A 249 -3.67 13.80 -12.97
C LYS A 249 -2.59 12.71 -12.82
N ASN A 250 -2.03 12.51 -11.62
CA ASN A 250 -0.98 11.51 -11.42
C ASN A 250 -1.50 10.08 -11.61
N SER A 251 -2.74 9.80 -11.20
CA SER A 251 -3.37 8.49 -11.41
C SER A 251 -3.69 8.26 -12.89
N GLN A 252 -4.13 9.30 -13.60
CA GLN A 252 -4.35 9.25 -15.04
C GLN A 252 -3.04 9.00 -15.81
N ILE A 253 -1.94 9.65 -15.39
CA ILE A 253 -0.60 9.40 -15.92
C ILE A 253 -0.19 7.94 -15.69
N TRP A 254 -0.41 7.42 -14.49
CA TRP A 254 -0.10 6.02 -14.19
C TRP A 254 -0.90 5.06 -15.08
N LEU A 255 -2.23 5.25 -15.19
CA LEU A 255 -3.08 4.43 -16.06
C LEU A 255 -2.64 4.48 -17.53
N ALA A 256 -2.41 5.67 -18.07
CA ALA A 256 -1.93 5.83 -19.45
C ALA A 256 -0.57 5.14 -19.66
N SER A 257 0.34 5.25 -18.68
CA SER A 257 1.64 4.55 -18.73
C SER A 257 1.47 3.04 -18.79
N ARG A 258 0.64 2.46 -17.92
CA ARG A 258 0.39 1.02 -17.88
C ARG A 258 -0.34 0.53 -19.14
N ARG A 259 -1.27 1.34 -19.69
CA ARG A 259 -1.97 1.06 -20.95
C ARG A 259 -1.03 1.09 -22.16
N THR A 260 -0.03 1.98 -22.17
CA THR A 260 1.05 1.92 -23.17
C THR A 260 1.81 0.59 -23.08
N ASP A 261 2.23 0.19 -21.88
CA ASP A 261 2.98 -1.05 -21.66
C ASP A 261 2.18 -2.28 -22.14
N LEU A 262 0.89 -2.37 -21.80
CA LEU A 262 0.00 -3.43 -22.26
C LEU A 262 -0.18 -3.45 -23.76
N ALA A 263 -0.43 -2.29 -24.38
CA ALA A 263 -0.64 -2.19 -25.81
C ALA A 263 0.62 -2.63 -26.58
N LEU A 264 1.82 -2.29 -26.08
CA LEU A 264 3.07 -2.80 -26.63
C LEU A 264 3.18 -4.33 -26.50
N ARG A 265 2.79 -4.91 -25.36
CA ARG A 265 2.81 -6.36 -25.14
C ARG A 265 1.80 -7.12 -25.99
N LEU A 266 0.65 -6.51 -26.27
CA LEU A 266 -0.41 -7.07 -27.12
C LEU A 266 -0.18 -6.79 -28.62
N GLY A 267 0.88 -6.06 -28.98
CA GLY A 267 1.19 -5.70 -30.37
C GLY A 267 0.28 -4.61 -30.96
N ASN A 268 -0.53 -3.93 -30.14
CA ASN A 268 -1.38 -2.83 -30.57
C ASN A 268 -0.61 -1.50 -30.55
N LEU A 269 0.22 -1.30 -31.58
CA LEU A 269 1.13 -0.14 -31.66
C LEU A 269 0.40 1.20 -31.76
N ALA A 270 -0.77 1.21 -32.41
CA ALA A 270 -1.60 2.42 -32.53
C ALA A 270 -2.09 2.86 -31.14
N ALA A 271 -2.69 1.94 -30.37
CA ALA A 271 -3.13 2.26 -29.02
C ALA A 271 -1.96 2.61 -28.09
N ALA A 272 -0.83 1.91 -28.21
CA ALA A 272 0.37 2.20 -27.41
C ALA A 272 0.85 3.64 -27.61
N LYS A 273 0.87 4.10 -28.86
CA LYS A 273 1.23 5.48 -29.24
C LYS A 273 0.24 6.50 -28.66
N ASP A 274 -1.06 6.23 -28.77
CA ASP A 274 -2.08 7.17 -28.28
C ASP A 274 -2.03 7.30 -26.76
N PHE A 275 -1.88 6.20 -26.03
CA PHE A 275 -1.69 6.24 -24.57
C PHE A 275 -0.37 6.90 -24.18
N ALA A 276 0.72 6.66 -24.91
CA ALA A 276 2.02 7.26 -24.61
C ALA A 276 1.96 8.80 -24.69
N ARG A 277 1.24 9.33 -25.68
CA ARG A 277 1.00 10.78 -25.80
C ARG A 277 0.18 11.36 -24.65
N GLN A 278 -0.73 10.60 -24.07
CA GLN A 278 -1.53 11.04 -22.92
C GLN A 278 -0.69 11.16 -21.65
N VAL A 279 0.41 10.40 -21.53
CA VAL A 279 1.32 10.50 -20.38
C VAL A 279 2.03 11.85 -20.35
N GLY A 280 2.48 12.34 -21.50
CA GLY A 280 3.12 13.66 -21.63
C GLY A 280 4.43 13.79 -20.85
N SER A 281 5.32 12.80 -20.98
CA SER A 281 6.66 12.84 -20.39
C SER A 281 7.73 12.57 -21.44
N PRO A 282 8.96 13.10 -21.29
CA PRO A 282 10.01 12.95 -22.30
C PRO A 282 10.35 11.50 -22.66
N PHE A 283 10.11 10.55 -21.75
CA PHE A 283 10.29 9.13 -22.02
C PHE A 283 9.19 8.57 -22.93
N PHE A 284 7.92 8.85 -22.62
CA PHE A 284 6.79 8.35 -23.41
C PHE A 284 6.63 9.08 -24.74
N ASP A 285 7.02 10.35 -24.83
CA ASP A 285 7.05 11.10 -26.10
C ASP A 285 7.98 10.41 -27.10
N ARG A 286 9.19 10.00 -26.66
CA ARG A 286 10.12 9.22 -27.50
C ARG A 286 9.56 7.86 -27.91
N ILE A 287 8.79 7.19 -27.04
CA ILE A 287 8.10 5.95 -27.42
C ILE A 287 7.09 6.26 -28.55
N ALA A 288 6.25 7.28 -28.38
CA ALA A 288 5.24 7.66 -29.36
C ALA A 288 5.85 8.12 -30.70
N GLU A 289 7.04 8.74 -30.71
CA GLU A 289 7.81 9.07 -31.90
C GLU A 289 8.37 7.84 -32.60
N ARG A 290 8.99 6.91 -31.85
CA ARG A 290 9.56 5.68 -32.42
C ARG A 290 8.50 4.77 -33.03
N LEU A 291 7.31 4.72 -32.43
CA LEU A 291 6.17 3.98 -32.97
C LEU A 291 5.59 4.60 -34.27
N GLN A 292 6.04 5.79 -34.70
CA GLN A 292 5.64 6.39 -35.99
C GLN A 292 6.49 5.92 -37.17
N GLN A 293 7.65 5.34 -36.91
CA GLN A 293 8.48 4.75 -37.95
C GLN A 293 7.86 3.38 -38.27
N ASP A 294 7.53 3.09 -39.54
CA ASP A 294 6.89 1.86 -40.04
C ASP A 294 7.76 0.58 -39.88
N GLY A 295 8.49 0.47 -38.76
CA GLY A 295 9.27 -0.69 -38.38
C GLY A 295 8.43 -1.69 -37.61
N ALA A 296 8.53 -2.97 -37.97
CA ALA A 296 8.12 -4.06 -37.11
C ALA A 296 8.81 -3.93 -35.74
N LEU A 297 8.11 -4.25 -34.65
CA LEU A 297 8.75 -4.39 -33.34
C LEU A 297 9.94 -5.36 -33.48
N GLY A 298 11.10 -4.95 -33.00
CA GLY A 298 12.26 -5.83 -32.94
C GLY A 298 11.96 -7.10 -32.12
N LYS A 299 12.71 -8.18 -32.37
CA LYS A 299 12.56 -9.42 -31.62
C LYS A 299 12.81 -9.16 -30.13
N ARG A 300 11.78 -9.36 -29.30
CA ARG A 300 11.93 -9.31 -27.85
C ARG A 300 12.74 -10.52 -27.37
N VAL A 301 13.80 -10.25 -26.62
CA VAL A 301 14.57 -11.26 -25.89
C VAL A 301 14.35 -11.03 -24.41
N LEU A 302 13.77 -12.01 -23.72
CA LEU A 302 13.61 -12.00 -22.28
C LEU A 302 14.46 -13.12 -21.69
N LEU A 303 15.33 -12.76 -20.75
CA LEU A 303 16.10 -13.74 -19.98
C LEU A 303 15.27 -14.11 -18.74
N PRO A 304 15.02 -15.41 -18.48
CA PRO A 304 14.27 -15.86 -17.31
C PRO A 304 15.15 -15.83 -16.04
N VAL A 305 15.58 -14.63 -15.65
CA VAL A 305 16.28 -14.43 -14.37
C VAL A 305 15.22 -14.46 -13.27
N GLY A 306 15.35 -15.41 -12.34
CA GLY A 306 14.41 -15.56 -11.24
C GLY A 306 14.47 -14.40 -10.24
N PHE A 307 13.42 -14.26 -9.44
CA PHE A 307 13.39 -13.31 -8.33
C PHE A 307 14.13 -13.89 -7.12
N VAL A 308 15.08 -13.12 -6.57
CA VAL A 308 15.64 -13.36 -5.24
C VAL A 308 15.31 -12.15 -4.38
N ARG A 309 14.55 -12.39 -3.31
CA ARG A 309 14.14 -11.33 -2.40
C ARG A 309 15.36 -10.79 -1.65
N GLN A 310 15.55 -9.49 -1.72
CA GLN A 310 16.53 -8.76 -0.92
C GLN A 310 16.09 -8.70 0.55
N ASN A 311 17.01 -9.00 1.47
CA ASN A 311 16.93 -8.56 2.86
C ASN A 311 17.55 -7.16 3.00
N TYR A 312 17.40 -6.54 4.18
CA TYR A 312 18.04 -5.27 4.48
C TYR A 312 19.55 -5.28 4.14
N GLN A 313 19.98 -4.29 3.35
CA GLN A 313 21.37 -4.12 2.89
C GLN A 313 21.95 -5.28 2.05
N THR A 314 21.11 -6.09 1.40
CA THR A 314 21.58 -7.20 0.54
C THR A 314 21.28 -7.00 -0.96
N CYS A 315 21.22 -5.76 -1.43
CA CYS A 315 20.86 -5.47 -2.83
C CYS A 315 21.83 -6.08 -3.86
N VAL A 316 23.13 -5.94 -3.64
CA VAL A 316 24.18 -6.54 -4.49
C VAL A 316 24.18 -8.07 -4.33
N PRO A 317 24.25 -8.64 -3.10
CA PRO A 317 24.19 -10.09 -2.90
C PRO A 317 22.97 -10.77 -3.54
N ALA A 318 21.77 -10.22 -3.41
CA ALA A 318 20.57 -10.83 -4.00
C ALA A 318 20.60 -10.79 -5.54
N THR A 319 21.14 -9.73 -6.13
CA THR A 319 21.33 -9.64 -7.58
C THR A 319 22.32 -10.70 -8.06
N LEU A 320 23.41 -10.90 -7.34
CA LEU A 320 24.38 -11.95 -7.64
C LEU A 320 23.74 -13.33 -7.52
N ALA A 321 23.02 -13.62 -6.43
CA ALA A 321 22.30 -14.88 -6.25
C ALA A 321 21.32 -15.17 -7.41
N ALA A 322 20.52 -14.17 -7.82
CA ALA A 322 19.56 -14.32 -8.92
C ALA A 322 20.26 -14.66 -10.25
N LEU A 323 21.38 -13.98 -10.53
CA LEU A 323 22.20 -14.23 -11.70
C LEU A 323 22.88 -15.60 -11.66
N SER A 324 23.45 -15.97 -10.52
CA SER A 324 24.10 -17.28 -10.34
C SER A 324 23.08 -18.41 -10.51
N LEU A 325 21.85 -18.26 -10.01
CA LEU A 325 20.75 -19.19 -10.26
C LEU A 325 20.41 -19.31 -11.76
N TYR A 326 20.35 -18.19 -12.49
CA TYR A 326 20.14 -18.19 -13.94
C TYR A 326 21.20 -19.02 -14.69
N TRP A 327 22.44 -19.02 -14.21
CA TRP A 327 23.54 -19.86 -14.72
C TRP A 327 23.67 -21.23 -14.03
N GLN A 328 22.64 -21.70 -13.32
CA GLN A 328 22.60 -22.99 -12.63
C GLN A 328 23.70 -23.16 -11.57
N ARG A 329 24.10 -22.06 -10.93
CA ARG A 329 25.06 -22.02 -9.81
C ARG A 329 24.37 -21.38 -8.61
N ALA A 330 23.48 -22.12 -7.96
CA ALA A 330 22.75 -21.58 -6.81
C ALA A 330 23.73 -21.13 -5.71
N ALA A 331 23.46 -19.95 -5.14
CA ALA A 331 24.18 -19.38 -4.02
C ALA A 331 23.17 -18.62 -3.16
N ASP A 332 23.28 -18.73 -1.84
CA ASP A 332 22.41 -18.00 -0.91
C ASP A 332 22.87 -16.53 -0.82
N HIS A 333 21.94 -15.58 -0.90
CA HIS A 333 22.29 -14.17 -0.91
C HIS A 333 22.77 -13.66 0.45
N LEU A 334 22.43 -14.33 1.56
CA LEU A 334 22.96 -14.01 2.89
C LEU A 334 24.38 -14.54 3.03
N GLU A 335 24.67 -15.74 2.52
CA GLU A 335 26.05 -16.25 2.46
C GLU A 335 26.94 -15.32 1.63
N ILE A 336 26.46 -14.89 0.45
CA ILE A 336 27.17 -13.89 -0.36
C ILE A 336 27.35 -12.59 0.43
N ALA A 337 26.32 -12.13 1.15
CA ALA A 337 26.40 -10.91 1.94
C ALA A 337 27.47 -11.01 3.03
N ASP A 338 27.52 -12.12 3.77
CA ASP A 338 28.50 -12.36 4.83
C ASP A 338 29.94 -12.39 4.28
N GLU A 339 30.14 -12.86 3.04
CA GLU A 339 31.47 -12.90 2.42
C GLU A 339 31.95 -11.55 1.87
N ILE A 340 31.05 -10.74 1.30
CA ILE A 340 31.45 -9.56 0.48
C ILE A 340 30.93 -8.21 1.01
N SER A 341 29.99 -8.21 1.95
CA SER A 341 29.34 -6.99 2.44
C SER A 341 29.88 -6.61 3.82
N TYR A 342 30.74 -5.60 3.87
CA TYR A 342 31.25 -5.02 5.12
C TYR A 342 30.48 -3.72 5.42
N ASP A 343 29.37 -3.81 6.16
CA ASP A 343 28.50 -2.68 6.57
C ASP A 343 27.90 -1.82 5.42
N GLY A 344 27.77 -2.39 4.22
CA GLY A 344 27.20 -1.72 3.04
C GLY A 344 28.25 -1.01 2.18
N THR A 345 27.82 -0.06 1.35
CA THR A 345 28.74 0.69 0.47
C THR A 345 29.68 1.54 1.32
N SER A 346 30.98 1.31 1.26
CA SER A 346 31.95 2.10 2.02
C SER A 346 31.87 3.58 1.64
N ASN A 347 31.82 4.47 2.63
CA ASN A 347 31.88 5.93 2.43
C ASN A 347 33.30 6.45 2.09
N TYR A 348 34.23 5.58 1.68
CA TYR A 348 35.53 6.03 1.18
C TYR A 348 35.36 6.68 -0.19
N ASN A 349 35.12 7.98 -0.18
CA ASN A 349 35.50 8.90 -1.27
C ASN A 349 36.88 9.48 -0.99
#